data_AF-A0A2H0REV2-F1
#
_entry.id   AF-A0A2H0REV2-F1
#
_cell.length_a   1.000
_cell.length_b   1.000
_cell.length_c   1.000
_cell.angle_alpha   90.00
_cell.angle_beta   90.00
_cell.angle_gamma   90.00
#
_symmetry.space_group_name_H-M   'P 1'
#
loop_
_entity.id
_entity.type
_entity.pdbx_description
1 polymer ?
#
loop_
_entity_poly.entity_id
_entity_poly.type
_entity_poly.pdbx_seq_one_letter_code
_entity_poly.pdbx_strand_id
1 'polypeptide(L)'
;MDNDLKNKAIKLRKSGKTFSEINKILKVDISKSTMSYWFKGIIFSKKQKERIEKIVMNNVKKGQIAALKVNRLRILEYLDSIDKRAQHLSSLMNNKDVAKVSLAMLYLGEGSKKQKG
;
A
#
# COMPACT_ATOMS: atom_id res chain seq x y z
N MET A 1 -20.46 -16.27 28.49
CA MET A 1 -19.01 -16.20 28.22
C MET A 1 -18.59 -14.89 27.53
N ASP A 2 -19.36 -14.34 26.60
CA ASP A 2 -19.00 -13.10 25.86
C ASP A 2 -18.76 -11.83 26.70
N ASN A 3 -19.47 -11.67 27.83
CA ASN A 3 -19.34 -10.45 28.63
C ASN A 3 -17.96 -10.28 29.29
N ASP A 4 -17.29 -11.38 29.66
CA ASP A 4 -15.97 -11.31 30.28
C ASP A 4 -14.90 -10.88 29.27
N LEU A 5 -14.97 -11.40 28.04
CA LEU A 5 -14.07 -11.03 26.96
C LEU A 5 -14.21 -9.54 26.60
N LYS A 6 -15.44 -9.06 26.46
CA LYS A 6 -15.74 -7.65 26.20
C LYS A 6 -15.18 -6.74 27.29
N ASN A 7 -15.37 -7.09 28.57
CA ASN A 7 -14.87 -6.30 29.69
C ASN A 7 -13.34 -6.24 29.72
N LYS A 8 -12.66 -7.36 29.47
CA LYS A 8 -11.19 -7.42 29.34
C LYS A 8 -10.70 -6.54 28.19
N ALA A 9 -11.36 -6.61 27.03
CA ALA A 9 -11.04 -5.79 25.86
C ALA A 9 -11.21 -4.29 26.15
N ILE A 10 -12.27 -3.89 26.84
CA ILE A 10 -12.51 -2.49 27.24
C ILE A 10 -11.44 -2.00 28.21
N LYS A 11 -11.04 -2.81 29.21
CA LYS A 11 -9.97 -2.47 30.15
C LYS A 11 -8.65 -2.22 29.42
N LEU A 12 -8.30 -3.11 28.49
CA LEU A 12 -7.12 -2.95 27.63
C LEU A 12 -7.23 -1.71 26.75
N ARG A 13 -8.40 -1.44 26.17
CA ARG A 13 -8.60 -0.25 25.35
C ARG A 13 -8.43 1.03 26.15
N LYS A 14 -9.03 1.12 27.35
CA LYS A 14 -8.86 2.26 28.28
C LYS A 14 -7.40 2.49 28.68
N SER A 15 -6.60 1.41 28.75
CA SER A 15 -5.15 1.54 28.99
C SER A 15 -4.35 2.10 27.81
N GLY A 16 -4.98 2.28 26.64
CA GLY A 16 -4.36 2.86 25.44
C GLY A 16 -3.84 1.84 24.44
N LYS A 17 -4.25 0.57 24.54
CA LYS A 17 -3.89 -0.47 23.56
C LYS A 17 -4.68 -0.30 22.25
N THR A 18 -4.04 -0.60 21.13
CA THR A 18 -4.63 -0.67 19.78
C THR A 18 -5.41 -1.96 19.58
N PHE A 19 -6.24 -2.02 18.54
CA PHE A 19 -7.06 -3.21 18.24
C PHE A 19 -6.17 -4.45 18.01
N SER A 20 -5.09 -4.28 17.25
CA SER A 20 -4.12 -5.35 17.00
C SER A 20 -3.40 -5.82 18.27
N GLU A 21 -3.06 -4.91 19.19
CA GLU A 21 -2.49 -5.29 20.49
C GLU A 21 -3.52 -6.05 21.34
N ILE A 22 -4.79 -5.64 21.32
CA ILE A 22 -5.87 -6.31 22.07
C ILE A 22 -6.07 -7.75 21.56
N ASN A 23 -6.17 -7.97 20.24
CA ASN A 23 -6.27 -9.32 19.67
C ASN A 23 -5.06 -10.17 20.03
N LYS A 24 -3.85 -9.61 20.00
CA LYS A 24 -2.62 -10.33 20.39
C LYS A 24 -2.60 -10.72 21.87
N ILE A 25 -3.00 -9.81 22.76
CA ILE A 25 -3.00 -10.04 24.21
C ILE A 25 -4.08 -11.06 24.59
N LEU A 26 -5.28 -10.91 24.04
CA LEU A 26 -6.40 -11.82 24.32
C LEU A 26 -6.30 -13.15 23.58
N LYS A 27 -5.40 -13.26 22.58
CA LYS A 27 -5.26 -14.42 21.69
C LYS A 27 -6.58 -14.81 21.01
N VAL A 28 -7.40 -13.81 20.69
CA VAL A 28 -8.67 -13.96 19.97
C VAL A 28 -8.67 -13.01 18.80
N ASP A 29 -9.20 -13.44 17.66
CA ASP A 29 -9.40 -12.56 16.51
C ASP A 29 -10.80 -11.93 16.55
N ILE A 30 -10.90 -10.80 17.23
CA ILE A 30 -12.15 -10.03 17.30
C ILE A 30 -12.18 -9.09 16.08
N SER A 31 -13.29 -9.11 15.35
CA SER A 31 -13.48 -8.24 14.20
C SER A 31 -13.40 -6.76 14.58
N LYS A 32 -12.93 -5.91 13.65
CA LYS A 32 -12.81 -4.46 13.88
C LYS A 32 -14.17 -3.79 14.10
N SER A 33 -15.22 -4.25 13.43
CA SER A 33 -16.58 -3.71 13.60
C SER A 33 -17.09 -3.98 15.02
N THR A 34 -16.89 -5.20 15.53
CA THR A 34 -17.23 -5.56 16.91
C THR A 34 -16.47 -4.70 17.93
N MET A 35 -15.15 -4.57 17.76
CA MET A 35 -14.34 -3.71 18.64
C MET A 35 -14.76 -2.25 18.60
N SER A 36 -15.02 -1.72 17.41
CA SER A 36 -15.47 -0.33 17.24
C SER A 36 -16.77 -0.08 18.00
N TYR A 37 -17.72 -1.02 17.91
CA TYR A 37 -18.95 -0.98 18.68
C TYR A 37 -18.70 -1.04 20.20
N TRP A 38 -17.85 -1.95 20.67
CA TRP A 38 -17.53 -2.10 22.11
C TRP A 38 -16.79 -0.90 22.70
N PHE A 39 -15.99 -0.20 21.91
CA PHE A 39 -15.14 0.90 22.36
C PHE A 39 -15.76 2.27 22.12
N LYS A 40 -17.03 2.33 21.71
CA LYS A 40 -17.76 3.57 21.51
C LYS A 40 -17.77 4.37 22.82
N GLY A 41 -17.38 5.65 22.74
CA GLY A 41 -17.33 6.56 23.89
C GLY A 41 -16.08 6.46 24.78
N ILE A 42 -15.09 5.63 24.43
CA ILE A 42 -13.81 5.63 25.16
C ILE A 42 -12.99 6.86 24.78
N ILE A 43 -12.63 7.66 25.79
CA ILE A 43 -11.81 8.87 25.64
C ILE A 43 -10.35 8.52 25.93
N PHE A 44 -9.43 8.95 25.06
CA PHE A 44 -7.99 8.80 25.23
C PHE A 44 -7.37 10.06 25.80
N SER A 45 -6.40 9.89 26.70
CA SER A 45 -5.52 10.99 27.11
C SER A 45 -4.61 11.42 25.95
N LYS A 46 -4.07 12.64 26.03
CA LYS A 46 -3.16 13.18 25.00
C LYS A 46 -1.96 12.25 24.74
N LYS A 47 -1.30 11.77 25.81
CA LYS A 47 -0.17 10.82 25.72
C LYS A 47 -0.55 9.51 25.03
N GLN A 48 -1.76 8.99 25.27
CA GLN A 48 -2.24 7.77 24.61
C GLN A 48 -2.51 7.99 23.12
N LYS A 49 -3.09 9.14 22.74
CA LYS A 49 -3.30 9.50 21.33
C LYS A 49 -1.98 9.60 20.58
N GLU A 50 -1.01 10.34 21.12
CA GLU A 50 0.33 10.50 20.52
C GLU A 50 1.04 9.15 20.33
N ARG A 51 0.95 8.25 21.32
CA ARG A 51 1.48 6.88 21.20
C ARG A 51 0.82 6.13 20.04
N ILE A 52 -0.52 6.14 19.97
CA ILE A 52 -1.27 5.42 18.93
C ILE A 52 -0.92 5.99 17.55
N GLU A 53 -0.88 7.31 17.40
CA GLU A 53 -0.49 7.99 16.16
C GLU A 53 0.92 7.59 15.73
N LYS A 54 1.89 7.56 16.65
CA LYS A 54 3.26 7.10 16.36
C LYS A 54 3.29 5.65 15.86
N ILE A 55 2.51 4.76 16.47
CA ILE A 55 2.39 3.37 16.02
C ILE A 55 1.79 3.30 14.61
N VAL A 56 0.71 4.05 14.36
CA VAL A 56 0.04 4.10 13.05
C VAL A 56 1.01 4.60 11.98
N MET A 57 1.70 5.72 12.23
CA MET A 57 2.68 6.28 11.30
C MET A 57 3.81 5.30 10.99
N ASN A 58 4.34 4.60 12.00
CA ASN A 58 5.37 3.58 11.79
C ASN A 58 4.86 2.40 10.94
N ASN A 59 3.63 1.97 11.15
CA ASN A 59 3.03 0.89 10.35
C ASN A 59 2.78 1.33 8.90
N VAL A 60 2.32 2.57 8.68
CA VAL A 60 2.17 3.15 7.35
C VAL A 60 3.51 3.19 6.61
N LYS A 61 4.58 3.69 7.27
CA LYS A 61 5.93 3.71 6.68
C LYS A 61 6.40 2.32 6.28
N LYS A 62 6.21 1.32 7.14
CA LYS A 62 6.53 -0.09 6.83
C LYS A 62 5.74 -0.59 5.61
N GLY A 63 4.46 -0.28 5.56
CA GLY A 63 3.59 -0.63 4.42
C GLY A 63 4.06 0.02 3.12
N GLN A 64 4.46 1.29 3.14
CA GLN A 64 4.99 2.00 1.97
C GLN A 64 6.29 1.38 1.45
N ILE A 65 7.22 1.02 2.34
CA ILE A 65 8.47 0.35 1.97
C ILE A 65 8.19 -1.00 1.30
N ALA A 66 7.29 -1.80 1.89
CA ALA A 66 6.89 -3.09 1.33
C ALA A 66 6.21 -2.92 -0.05
N ALA A 67 5.30 -1.95 -0.18
CA ALA A 67 4.62 -1.65 -1.42
C ALA A 67 5.60 -1.20 -2.52
N LEU A 68 6.58 -0.36 -2.18
CA LEU A 68 7.63 0.05 -3.11
C LEU A 68 8.42 -1.15 -3.64
N LYS A 69 8.80 -2.08 -2.75
CA LYS A 69 9.51 -3.31 -3.13
C LYS A 69 8.69 -4.17 -4.09
N VAL A 70 7.41 -4.42 -3.77
CA VAL A 70 6.52 -5.23 -4.61
C VAL A 70 6.26 -4.55 -5.95
N ASN A 71 6.02 -3.23 -5.97
CA ASN A 71 5.80 -2.49 -7.20
C ASN A 71 7.04 -2.50 -8.09
N ARG A 72 8.25 -2.37 -7.51
CA ARG A 72 9.50 -2.48 -8.26
C ARG A 72 9.65 -3.86 -8.91
N LEU A 73 9.37 -4.94 -8.18
CA LEU A 73 9.40 -6.30 -8.73
C LEU A 73 8.39 -6.45 -9.87
N ARG A 74 7.16 -5.99 -9.69
CA ARG A 74 6.12 -6.04 -10.73
C ARG A 74 6.52 -5.28 -11.99
N ILE A 75 7.16 -4.11 -11.84
CA ILE A 75 7.67 -3.32 -12.97
C ILE A 75 8.78 -4.09 -13.70
N LEU A 76 9.71 -4.70 -12.97
CA LEU A 76 10.80 -5.48 -13.58
C LEU A 76 10.26 -6.70 -14.33
N GLU A 77 9.31 -7.42 -13.75
CA GLU A 77 8.63 -8.55 -14.41
C GLU A 77 7.88 -8.09 -15.67
N TYR A 78 7.20 -6.95 -15.59
CA TYR A 78 6.50 -6.37 -16.74
C TYR A 78 7.48 -5.97 -17.85
N LEU A 79 8.59 -5.30 -17.53
CA LEU A 79 9.61 -4.93 -18.50
C LEU A 79 10.27 -6.14 -19.14
N ASP A 80 10.64 -7.16 -18.36
CA ASP A 80 11.16 -8.43 -18.88
C ASP A 80 10.16 -9.12 -19.83
N SER A 81 8.86 -9.06 -19.51
CA SER A 81 7.82 -9.59 -20.41
C SER A 81 7.68 -8.80 -21.71
N ILE A 82 7.94 -7.48 -21.71
CA ILE A 82 7.98 -6.66 -22.92
C ILE A 82 9.21 -7.04 -23.73
N ASP A 83 10.39 -7.08 -23.10
CA ASP A 83 11.64 -7.39 -23.78
C ASP A 83 11.55 -8.74 -24.47
N LYS A 84 11.06 -9.78 -23.80
CA LYS A 84 10.85 -11.11 -24.41
C LYS A 84 9.92 -11.08 -25.62
N ARG A 85 8.85 -10.29 -25.58
CA ARG A 85 7.91 -10.16 -26.72
C ARG A 85 8.51 -9.33 -27.85
N ALA A 86 9.25 -8.28 -27.52
CA ALA A 86 9.79 -7.31 -28.47
C ALA A 86 11.18 -7.66 -28.98
N GLN A 87 11.81 -8.71 -28.47
CA GLN A 87 13.17 -9.15 -28.85
C GLN A 87 13.34 -9.25 -30.37
N HIS A 88 12.34 -9.79 -31.08
CA HIS A 88 12.36 -9.90 -32.54
C HIS A 88 12.43 -8.54 -33.25
N LEU A 89 11.83 -7.49 -32.67
CA LEU A 89 11.79 -6.13 -33.22
C LEU A 89 13.11 -5.39 -33.06
N SER A 90 13.97 -5.79 -32.11
CA SER A 90 15.28 -5.15 -31.90
C SER A 90 16.13 -5.19 -33.18
N SER A 91 16.07 -6.31 -33.92
CA SER A 91 16.78 -6.44 -35.20
C SER A 91 16.22 -5.54 -36.31
N LEU A 92 14.91 -5.29 -36.33
CA LEU A 92 14.26 -4.40 -37.30
C LEU A 92 14.69 -2.93 -37.11
N MET A 93 14.97 -2.53 -35.87
CA MET A 93 15.41 -1.17 -35.56
C MET A 93 16.84 -0.86 -36.03
N ASN A 94 17.62 -1.86 -36.45
CA ASN A 94 18.93 -1.64 -37.09
C ASN A 94 18.78 -1.06 -38.51
N ASN A 95 17.60 -1.19 -39.13
CA ASN A 95 17.32 -0.52 -40.40
C ASN A 95 16.98 0.96 -40.13
N LYS A 96 17.80 1.85 -40.70
CA LYS A 96 17.71 3.30 -40.50
C LYS A 96 16.36 3.89 -40.92
N ASP A 97 15.73 3.36 -41.97
CA ASP A 97 14.46 3.89 -42.45
C ASP A 97 13.28 3.43 -41.58
N VAL A 98 13.31 2.18 -41.11
CA VAL A 98 12.38 1.68 -40.10
C VAL A 98 12.49 2.49 -38.81
N ALA A 99 13.71 2.76 -38.34
CA ALA A 99 13.94 3.57 -37.15
C ALA A 99 13.39 5.01 -37.30
N LYS A 100 13.56 5.64 -38.47
CA LYS A 100 13.01 6.98 -38.74
C LYS A 100 11.49 7.00 -38.71
N VAL A 101 10.83 6.01 -39.32
CA VAL A 101 9.36 5.92 -39.31
C VAL A 101 8.85 5.68 -37.89
N SER A 102 9.45 4.75 -37.15
CA SER A 102 9.11 4.51 -35.74
C SER A 102 9.28 5.76 -34.87
N LEU A 103 10.37 6.51 -35.06
CA LEU A 103 10.61 7.77 -34.36
C LEU A 103 9.57 8.84 -34.71
N ALA A 104 9.21 8.97 -35.98
CA ALA A 104 8.18 9.91 -36.42
C ALA A 104 6.81 9.57 -35.81
N MET A 105 6.45 8.29 -35.76
CA MET A 105 5.21 7.82 -35.12
C MET A 105 5.21 8.09 -33.61
N LEU A 106 6.32 7.83 -32.92
CA LEU A 106 6.47 8.16 -31.50
C LEU A 106 6.32 9.68 -31.25
N TYR A 107 6.95 10.52 -32.08
CA TYR A 107 6.84 11.97 -31.95
C TYR A 107 5.41 12.48 -32.21
N LEU A 108 4.70 11.93 -33.20
CA LEU A 108 3.30 12.28 -33.45
C LEU A 108 2.40 11.93 -32.27
N GLY A 109 2.61 10.76 -31.65
CA GLY A 109 1.79 10.28 -30.52
C GLY A 109 2.11 10.93 -29.18
N GLU A 110 3.40 11.15 -28.88
CA GLU A 110 3.86 11.62 -27.56
C GLU A 110 4.49 13.01 -27.57
N GLY A 111 5.05 13.45 -28.69
CA GLY A 111 5.78 14.71 -28.81
C GLY A 111 4.88 15.96 -28.74
N SER A 112 3.61 15.85 -29.12
CA SER A 112 2.64 16.96 -29.12
C SER A 112 1.97 17.21 -27.75
N LYS A 113 2.17 16.32 -26.76
CA LYS A 113 1.52 16.40 -25.42
C LYS A 113 1.96 17.59 -24.55
N LYS A 114 2.77 18.51 -25.08
CA LYS A 114 3.21 19.74 -24.40
C LYS A 114 2.41 21.00 -24.74
N GLN A 115 1.55 20.99 -25.76
CA GLN A 115 0.60 22.09 -25.97
C GLN A 115 -0.64 21.85 -25.11
N LYS A 116 -0.73 22.53 -23.97
CA LYS A 116 -2.02 22.82 -23.34
C LYS A 116 -2.72 23.81 -24.26
N GLY A 117 -3.88 23.42 -24.81
CA GLY A 117 -4.85 24.36 -25.36
C GLY A 117 -5.43 25.26 -24.29
#